data_AF-A0A821TZR8-F1
#
_entry.id   AF-A0A821TZR8-F1
#
_cell.length_a   1.000
_cell.length_b   1.000
_cell.length_c   1.000
_cell.angle_alpha   90.00
_cell.angle_beta   90.00
_cell.angle_gamma   90.00
#
_symmetry.space_group_name_H-M   'P 1'
#
loop_
_entity.id
_entity.type
_entity.pdbx_description
1 polymer ?
#
loop_
_entity_poly.entity_id
_entity_poly.type
_entity_poly.pdbx_seq_one_letter_code
_entity_poly.pdbx_strand_id
1 'polypeptide(L)'
;MLLNKTPKILISIIIFRLLSWLIVRTYFIADEYWQTFEIAHSLAFGYGYKTWEWKSNIAIRSYLYPFIISLIYRFLALFHLDTVTILVNSATLFQTVLAIIGDIAYVKFLQGHKLIFLILLCRFTCWYTMYSSPRLIVNNLEEILFICSLAAAK
;
A
#
# COMPACT_ATOMS: atom_id res chain seq x y z
N MET A 1 -9.05 -11.28 -20.12
CA MET A 1 -8.85 -11.22 -21.60
C MET A 1 -8.33 -9.85 -22.09
N LEU A 2 -8.64 -8.73 -21.42
CA LEU A 2 -8.04 -7.41 -21.73
C LEU A 2 -6.57 -7.31 -21.29
N LEU A 3 -6.23 -7.67 -20.04
CA LEU A 3 -4.86 -7.62 -19.52
C LEU A 3 -3.87 -8.46 -20.35
N ASN A 4 -4.25 -9.68 -20.75
CA ASN A 4 -3.43 -10.54 -21.62
C ASN A 4 -3.27 -9.99 -23.05
N LYS A 5 -4.17 -9.12 -23.50
CA LYS A 5 -4.12 -8.53 -24.85
C LYS A 5 -3.40 -7.17 -24.88
N THR A 6 -3.22 -6.52 -23.74
CA THR A 6 -2.65 -5.16 -23.66
C THR A 6 -1.57 -5.07 -22.58
N PRO A 7 -0.38 -5.66 -22.79
CA PRO A 7 0.75 -5.54 -21.86
C PRO A 7 1.13 -4.08 -21.58
N LYS A 8 0.84 -3.19 -22.53
CA LYS A 8 1.00 -1.73 -22.39
C LYS A 8 0.25 -1.18 -21.18
N ILE A 9 -1.00 -1.59 -20.94
CA ILE A 9 -1.80 -1.08 -19.81
C ILE A 9 -1.17 -1.50 -18.48
N LEU A 10 -0.74 -2.76 -18.37
CA LEU A 10 -0.09 -3.27 -17.16
C LEU A 10 1.19 -2.49 -16.86
N ILE A 11 2.04 -2.31 -17.87
CA ILE A 11 3.29 -1.54 -17.75
C ILE A 11 2.99 -0.09 -17.37
N SER A 12 1.98 0.54 -17.97
CA SER A 12 1.57 1.91 -17.62
C SER A 12 1.14 2.04 -16.16
N ILE A 13 0.36 1.10 -15.62
CA ILE A 13 -0.05 1.10 -14.21
C ILE A 13 1.16 0.99 -13.28
N ILE A 14 2.07 0.06 -13.58
CA ILE A 14 3.29 -0.15 -12.78
C ILE A 14 4.14 1.13 -12.77
N ILE A 15 4.45 1.67 -13.95
CA ILE A 15 5.25 2.90 -14.08
C ILE A 15 4.57 4.05 -13.33
N PHE A 16 3.27 4.22 -13.51
CA PHE A 16 2.52 5.29 -12.87
C PHE A 16 2.56 5.22 -11.34
N ARG A 17 2.40 4.02 -10.76
CA ARG A 17 2.45 3.84 -9.30
C ARG A 17 3.84 3.96 -8.74
N LEU A 18 4.86 3.48 -9.45
CA LEU A 18 6.25 3.70 -9.07
C LEU A 18 6.63 5.18 -9.11
N LEU A 19 6.16 5.93 -10.12
CA LEU A 19 6.34 7.39 -10.15
C LEU A 19 5.62 8.08 -8.99
N SER A 20 4.39 7.64 -8.66
CA SER A 20 3.66 8.16 -7.50
C SER A 20 4.46 7.96 -6.21
N TRP A 21 5.01 6.76 -6.00
CA TRP A 21 5.91 6.47 -4.88
C TRP A 21 7.19 7.30 -4.88
N LEU A 22 7.81 7.52 -6.04
CA LEU A 22 9.02 8.32 -6.16
C LEU A 22 8.79 9.80 -5.80
N ILE A 23 7.64 10.34 -6.20
CA ILE A 23 7.26 11.74 -5.99
C ILE A 23 6.81 11.98 -4.54
N VAL A 24 6.06 11.04 -3.95
CA VAL A 24 5.49 11.19 -2.61
C VAL A 24 6.56 10.91 -1.55
N ARG A 25 7.22 11.98 -1.09
CA ARG A 25 8.26 11.95 -0.05
C ARG A 25 7.90 12.71 1.23
N THR A 26 6.68 13.24 1.28
CA THR A 26 6.19 14.08 2.38
C THR A 26 5.39 13.27 3.40
N TYR A 27 5.12 13.88 4.54
CA TYR A 27 4.16 13.39 5.54
C TYR A 27 2.71 13.75 5.15
N PHE A 28 1.73 12.91 5.52
CA PHE A 28 0.31 13.24 5.39
C PHE A 28 -0.43 13.35 6.72
N ILE A 29 -0.55 12.24 7.45
CA ILE A 29 -1.38 12.14 8.66
C ILE A 29 -0.68 11.31 9.73
N ALA A 30 -1.06 11.53 10.99
CA ALA A 30 -0.47 10.87 12.16
C ALA A 30 -0.60 9.34 12.08
N ASP A 31 -1.70 8.85 11.53
CA ASP A 31 -1.96 7.42 11.42
C ASP A 31 -0.93 6.69 10.57
N GLU A 32 -0.39 7.33 9.53
CA GLU A 32 0.66 6.73 8.69
C GLU A 32 1.86 6.28 9.54
N TYR A 33 2.27 7.11 10.51
CA TYR A 33 3.42 6.86 11.36
C TYR A 33 3.06 6.01 12.59
N TRP A 34 2.05 6.44 13.33
CA TRP A 34 1.75 5.90 14.65
C TRP A 34 0.90 4.62 14.62
N GLN A 35 0.24 4.31 13.50
CA GLN A 35 -0.48 3.04 13.34
C GLN A 35 0.33 2.00 12.58
N THR A 36 1.25 2.42 11.71
CA THR A 36 1.99 1.46 10.86
C THR A 36 3.49 1.52 11.07
N PHE A 37 4.18 2.60 10.71
CA PHE A 37 5.65 2.64 10.75
C PHE A 37 6.23 2.32 12.13
N GLU A 38 5.78 3.03 13.15
CA GLU A 38 6.32 2.94 14.51
C GLU A 38 5.97 1.60 15.16
N ILE A 39 4.77 1.09 14.89
CA ILE A 39 4.33 -0.20 15.40
C ILE A 39 5.10 -1.34 14.74
N ALA A 40 5.29 -1.28 13.42
CA ALA A 40 6.11 -2.24 12.69
C ALA A 40 7.57 -2.21 13.17
N HIS A 41 8.13 -1.03 13.40
CA HIS A 41 9.45 -0.84 13.97
C HIS A 41 9.53 -1.47 15.38
N SER A 42 8.58 -1.18 16.26
CA SER A 42 8.51 -1.75 17.61
C SER A 42 8.42 -3.27 17.61
N LEU A 43 7.68 -3.86 16.67
CA LEU A 43 7.64 -5.32 16.49
C LEU A 43 8.97 -5.89 15.99
N ALA A 44 9.68 -5.19 15.10
CA ALA A 44 10.91 -5.69 14.49
C ALA A 44 12.15 -5.58 15.40
N PHE A 45 12.25 -4.49 16.17
CA PHE A 45 13.43 -4.13 16.96
C PHE A 45 13.21 -4.16 18.48
N GLY A 46 11.97 -4.29 18.93
CA GLY A 46 11.64 -4.39 20.37
C GLY A 46 11.59 -3.04 21.10
N TYR A 47 11.79 -1.92 20.40
CA TYR A 47 11.68 -0.57 20.96
C TYR A 47 10.92 0.37 20.02
N GLY A 48 10.37 1.44 20.58
CA GLY A 48 9.53 2.40 19.86
C GLY A 48 8.31 2.78 20.69
N TYR A 49 7.64 3.85 20.28
CA TYR A 49 6.49 4.39 21.00
C TYR A 49 5.19 3.76 20.50
N LYS A 50 4.39 3.25 21.43
CA LYS A 50 3.05 2.72 21.17
C LYS A 50 2.01 3.68 21.70
N THR A 51 1.08 4.12 20.85
CA THR A 51 -0.06 4.92 21.30
C THR A 51 -0.98 4.09 22.20
N TRP A 52 -1.93 4.76 22.86
CA TRP A 52 -2.86 4.12 23.78
C TRP A 52 -3.68 2.98 23.15
N GLU A 53 -3.93 3.03 21.84
CA GLU A 53 -4.71 2.03 21.09
C GLU A 53 -4.01 0.66 21.02
N TRP A 54 -2.67 0.65 21.14
CA TRP A 54 -1.82 -0.53 21.04
C TRP A 54 -1.44 -1.12 22.40
N LYS A 55 -1.85 -0.49 23.50
CA LYS A 55 -1.61 -1.01 24.85
C LYS A 55 -2.31 -2.36 25.00
N SER A 56 -1.63 -3.33 25.62
CA SER A 56 -2.09 -4.72 25.73
C SER A 56 -3.44 -4.88 26.43
N ASN A 57 -3.81 -3.94 27.30
CA ASN A 57 -5.09 -3.94 28.01
C ASN A 57 -6.27 -3.38 27.19
N ILE A 58 -6.01 -2.70 26.06
CA ILE A 58 -7.03 -2.05 25.22
C ILE A 58 -7.07 -2.71 23.83
N ALA A 59 -5.91 -2.79 23.17
CA ALA A 59 -5.66 -3.50 21.91
C ALA A 59 -6.82 -3.45 20.88
N ILE A 60 -7.27 -2.25 20.51
CA ILE A 60 -8.40 -2.08 19.57
C ILE A 60 -7.99 -2.21 18.10
N ARG A 61 -6.69 -2.16 17.79
CA ARG A 61 -6.17 -2.24 16.42
C ARG A 61 -5.60 -3.62 16.12
N SER A 62 -5.79 -4.08 14.89
CA SER A 62 -5.19 -5.31 14.41
C SER A 62 -3.70 -5.12 14.15
N TYR A 63 -2.88 -6.01 14.72
CA TYR A 63 -1.44 -6.07 14.45
C TYR A 63 -1.09 -6.65 13.08
N LEU A 64 -2.06 -7.19 12.34
CA LEU A 64 -1.80 -7.92 11.10
C LEU A 64 -1.01 -7.10 10.08
N TYR A 65 -1.45 -5.86 9.82
CA TYR A 65 -0.81 -5.01 8.82
C TYR A 65 0.60 -4.54 9.26
N PRO A 66 0.80 -3.95 10.45
CA PRO A 66 2.15 -3.60 10.92
C PRO A 66 3.07 -4.81 11.08
N PHE A 67 2.53 -6.00 11.38
CA PHE A 67 3.31 -7.24 11.47
C PHE A 67 3.92 -7.63 10.12
N ILE A 68 3.17 -7.53 9.01
CA ILE A 68 3.73 -7.82 7.68
C ILE A 68 4.89 -6.86 7.36
N ILE A 69 4.75 -5.58 7.72
CA ILE A 69 5.79 -4.58 7.54
C ILE A 69 7.01 -4.84 8.45
N SER A 70 6.79 -5.31 9.68
CA SER A 70 7.88 -5.63 10.60
C SER A 70 8.74 -6.78 10.10
N LEU A 71 8.17 -7.74 9.36
CA LEU A 71 8.93 -8.80 8.70
C LEU A 71 9.89 -8.23 7.64
N ILE A 72 9.47 -7.21 6.88
CA ILE A 72 10.33 -6.51 5.92
C ILE A 72 11.51 -5.84 6.65
N TYR A 73 11.22 -5.16 7.76
CA TYR A 73 12.26 -4.50 8.56
C TYR A 73 13.25 -5.50 9.15
N ARG A 74 12.74 -6.61 9.69
CA ARG A 74 13.59 -7.67 10.24
C ARG A 74 14.46 -8.29 9.17
N PHE A 75 13.90 -8.53 7.98
CA PHE A 75 14.67 -9.03 6.85
C PHE A 75 15.80 -8.07 6.45
N LEU A 76 15.52 -6.77 6.35
CA LEU A 76 16.55 -5.77 6.06
C LEU A 76 17.62 -5.67 7.15
N ALA A 77 17.22 -5.78 8.42
CA ALA A 77 18.14 -5.77 9.55
C ALA A 77 19.12 -6.96 9.54
N LEU A 78 18.71 -8.13 9.01
CA LEU A 78 19.62 -9.28 8.82
C LEU A 78 20.79 -8.96 7.88
N PHE A 79 20.62 -8.01 6.96
CA PHE A 79 21.66 -7.55 6.04
C PHE A 79 22.30 -6.24 6.47
N HIS A 80 22.03 -5.75 7.68
CA HIS A 80 22.49 -4.44 8.17
C HIS A 80 22.03 -3.27 7.27
N LEU A 81 20.83 -3.38 6.69
CA LEU A 81 20.19 -2.36 5.85
C LEU A 81 19.04 -1.65 6.59
N ASP A 82 19.20 -1.43 7.89
CA ASP A 82 18.19 -0.92 8.83
C ASP A 82 18.20 0.61 9.01
N THR A 83 18.79 1.35 8.07
CA THR A 83 18.70 2.81 8.09
C THR A 83 17.25 3.28 7.89
N VAL A 84 16.86 4.35 8.59
CA VAL A 84 15.48 4.89 8.56
C VAL A 84 14.97 5.09 7.14
N THR A 85 15.81 5.64 6.25
CA THR A 85 15.45 5.88 4.85
C THR A 85 15.13 4.59 4.10
N ILE A 86 15.90 3.52 4.31
CA ILE A 86 15.67 2.23 3.65
C ILE A 86 14.40 1.57 4.22
N LEU A 87 14.19 1.62 5.53
CA LEU A 87 12.98 1.08 6.16
C LEU A 87 11.73 1.79 5.62
N VAL A 88 11.71 3.13 5.62
CA VAL A 88 10.55 3.89 5.13
C VAL A 88 10.30 3.64 3.63
N ASN A 89 11.36 3.65 2.83
CA ASN A 89 11.24 3.43 1.38
C ASN A 89 10.80 2.01 1.04
N SER A 90 11.29 0.99 1.75
CA SER A 90 10.90 -0.41 1.51
C SER A 90 9.45 -0.67 1.90
N ALA A 91 9.00 -0.16 3.04
CA ALA A 91 7.62 -0.26 3.50
C ALA A 91 6.63 0.44 2.54
N THR A 92 6.95 1.66 2.10
CA THR A 92 6.10 2.40 1.12
C THR A 92 6.13 1.76 -0.25
N LEU A 93 7.26 1.20 -0.67
CA LEU A 93 7.35 0.45 -1.92
C LEU A 93 6.48 -0.80 -1.85
N PHE A 94 6.50 -1.54 -0.74
CA PHE A 94 5.62 -2.69 -0.52
C PHE A 94 4.14 -2.29 -0.64
N GLN A 95 3.72 -1.22 0.03
CA GLN A 95 2.36 -0.71 -0.10
C GLN A 95 2.02 -0.28 -1.55
N THR A 96 2.99 0.29 -2.27
CA THR A 96 2.83 0.65 -3.68
C THR A 96 2.63 -0.58 -4.57
N VAL A 97 3.33 -1.68 -4.29
CA VAL A 97 3.12 -2.97 -4.98
C VAL A 97 1.71 -3.50 -4.72
N LEU A 98 1.22 -3.41 -3.48
CA LEU A 98 -0.17 -3.76 -3.18
C LEU A 98 -1.17 -2.88 -3.94
N ALA A 99 -0.91 -1.57 -4.04
CA ALA A 99 -1.75 -0.66 -4.83
C ALA A 99 -1.77 -1.02 -6.32
N ILE A 100 -0.63 -1.44 -6.89
CA ILE A 100 -0.56 -1.96 -8.26
C ILE A 100 -1.44 -3.20 -8.41
N ILE A 101 -1.40 -4.14 -7.47
CA ILE A 101 -2.25 -5.33 -7.46
C ILE A 101 -3.73 -4.92 -7.43
N GLY A 102 -4.09 -3.98 -6.56
CA GLY A 102 -5.44 -3.43 -6.48
C GLY A 102 -5.92 -2.82 -7.80
N ASP A 103 -5.07 -2.04 -8.47
CA ASP A 103 -5.41 -1.45 -9.77
C ASP A 103 -5.56 -2.49 -10.89
N ILE A 104 -4.72 -3.53 -10.89
CA ILE A 104 -4.85 -4.65 -11.84
C ILE A 104 -6.17 -5.38 -11.61
N ALA A 105 -6.50 -5.66 -10.35
CA ALA A 105 -7.78 -6.25 -9.97
C ALA A 105 -8.96 -5.34 -10.37
N TYR A 106 -8.83 -4.02 -10.20
CA TYR A 106 -9.83 -3.04 -10.61
C TYR A 106 -10.08 -3.09 -12.13
N VAL A 107 -9.03 -3.12 -12.93
CA VAL A 107 -9.13 -3.29 -14.40
C VAL A 107 -9.77 -4.63 -14.74
N LYS A 108 -9.44 -5.71 -14.03
CA LYS A 108 -10.06 -7.03 -14.22
C LYS A 108 -11.56 -6.97 -13.94
N PHE A 109 -11.95 -6.39 -12.82
CA PHE A 109 -13.35 -6.23 -12.43
C PHE A 109 -14.15 -5.44 -13.48
N LEU A 110 -13.58 -4.38 -14.03
CA LEU A 110 -14.24 -3.54 -15.05
C LEU A 110 -14.26 -4.13 -16.47
N GLN A 111 -13.67 -5.31 -16.71
CA GLN A 111 -13.67 -5.91 -18.05
C GLN A 111 -15.10 -6.08 -18.59
N GLY A 112 -15.30 -5.63 -19.83
CA GLY A 112 -16.61 -5.63 -20.51
C GLY A 112 -17.47 -4.39 -20.25
N HIS A 113 -17.07 -3.49 -19.36
CA HIS A 113 -17.83 -2.26 -19.09
C HIS A 113 -17.62 -1.22 -20.22
N LYS A 114 -18.72 -0.69 -20.78
CA LYS A 114 -18.67 0.27 -21.92
C LYS A 114 -17.85 1.54 -21.61
N LEU A 115 -17.87 1.98 -20.36
CA LEU A 115 -17.19 3.20 -19.90
C LEU A 115 -15.85 2.96 -19.21
N ILE A 116 -15.23 1.78 -19.38
CA ILE A 116 -13.98 1.43 -18.68
C ILE A 116 -12.89 2.50 -18.83
N PHE A 117 -12.74 3.08 -20.02
CA PHE A 117 -11.73 4.13 -20.26
C PHE A 117 -11.95 5.36 -19.39
N LEU A 118 -13.18 5.87 -19.30
CA LEU A 118 -13.49 7.05 -18.50
C LEU A 118 -13.32 6.77 -16.99
N ILE A 119 -13.73 5.60 -16.53
CA ILE A 119 -13.58 5.18 -15.13
C ILE A 119 -12.10 5.12 -14.74
N LEU A 120 -11.27 4.49 -15.58
CA LEU A 120 -9.82 4.42 -15.35
C LEU A 120 -9.19 5.81 -15.44
N LEU A 121 -9.61 6.64 -16.38
CA LEU A 121 -9.14 8.02 -16.48
C LEU A 121 -9.40 8.76 -15.17
N CYS A 122 -10.63 8.74 -14.65
CA CYS A 122 -10.96 9.38 -13.37
C CYS A 122 -10.13 8.84 -12.19
N ARG A 123 -9.92 7.53 -12.12
CA ARG A 123 -9.12 6.92 -11.03
C ARG A 123 -7.64 7.35 -11.09
N PHE A 124 -7.05 7.33 -12.28
CA PHE A 124 -5.62 7.63 -12.46
C PHE A 124 -5.33 9.13 -12.56
N THR A 125 -6.31 9.99 -12.83
CA THR A 125 -6.13 11.46 -12.73
C THR A 125 -6.54 12.02 -11.38
N CYS A 126 -7.17 11.22 -10.52
CA CYS A 126 -7.51 11.61 -9.17
C CYS A 126 -6.22 11.82 -8.35
N TRP A 127 -5.90 13.09 -8.07
CA TRP A 127 -4.76 13.50 -7.25
C TRP A 127 -4.70 12.75 -5.92
N TYR A 128 -5.84 12.63 -5.24
CA TYR A 128 -5.88 11.96 -3.94
C TYR A 128 -5.44 10.49 -4.05
N THR A 129 -5.92 9.77 -5.07
CA THR A 129 -5.52 8.37 -5.29
C THR A 129 -4.03 8.26 -5.60
N MET A 130 -3.45 9.19 -6.35
CA MET A 130 -2.00 9.22 -6.58
C MET A 130 -1.21 9.45 -5.29
N TYR A 131 -1.69 10.37 -4.47
CA TYR A 131 -1.03 10.83 -3.26
C TYR A 131 -1.14 9.85 -2.08
N SER A 132 -2.30 9.20 -1.90
CA SER A 132 -2.56 8.31 -0.77
C SER A 132 -2.09 6.88 -1.01
N SER A 133 -2.18 6.37 -2.24
CA SER A 133 -1.89 4.96 -2.56
C SER A 133 -0.53 4.43 -2.06
N PRO A 134 0.60 5.15 -2.19
CA PRO A 134 1.90 4.64 -1.74
C PRO A 134 2.10 4.72 -0.21
N ARG A 135 1.17 5.37 0.51
CA ARG A 135 1.26 5.60 1.97
C ARG A 135 0.69 4.44 2.76
N LEU A 136 1.32 4.12 3.89
CA LEU A 136 0.94 3.00 4.76
C LEU A 136 -0.23 3.34 5.67
N ILE A 137 -1.39 3.52 5.05
CA ILE A 137 -2.67 3.72 5.73
C ILE A 137 -3.48 2.44 5.55
N VAL A 138 -3.98 1.88 6.66
CA VAL A 138 -4.72 0.61 6.65
C VAL A 138 -5.94 0.67 5.70
N ASN A 139 -6.60 1.83 5.61
CA ASN A 139 -7.73 2.02 4.69
C ASN A 139 -7.36 1.79 3.22
N ASN A 140 -6.13 2.11 2.80
CA ASN A 140 -5.68 1.79 1.43
C ASN A 140 -5.59 0.28 1.22
N LEU A 141 -5.12 -0.47 2.23
CA LEU A 141 -5.10 -1.93 2.17
C LEU A 141 -6.53 -2.49 2.11
N GLU A 142 -7.44 -1.97 2.92
CA GLU A 142 -8.86 -2.39 2.93
C GLU A 142 -9.51 -2.16 1.55
N GLU A 143 -9.26 -0.99 0.92
CA GLU A 143 -9.71 -0.71 -0.45
C GLU A 143 -9.18 -1.75 -1.45
N ILE A 144 -7.88 -2.04 -1.39
CA ILE A 144 -7.23 -3.02 -2.30
C ILE A 144 -7.85 -4.40 -2.12
N LEU A 145 -8.02 -4.87 -0.88
CA LEU A 145 -8.60 -6.18 -0.59
C LEU A 145 -10.06 -6.27 -1.06
N PHE A 146 -10.83 -5.20 -0.88
CA PHE A 146 -12.21 -5.11 -1.36
C PHE A 146 -12.29 -5.16 -2.89
N ILE A 147 -11.42 -4.42 -3.60
CA ILE A 147 -11.37 -4.48 -5.06
C ILE A 147 -10.96 -5.87 -5.55
N CYS A 148 -9.99 -6.50 -4.89
CA CYS A 148 -9.56 -7.85 -5.20
C CYS A 148 -10.69 -8.88 -5.03
N SER A 149 -11.52 -8.75 -4.00
CA SER A 149 -12.65 -9.65 -3.78
C SER A 149 -13.72 -9.49 -4.87
N LEU A 150 -14.03 -8.25 -5.28
CA LEU A 150 -14.94 -7.96 -6.41
C LEU A 150 -14.41 -8.55 -7.72
N ALA A 151 -13.11 -8.43 -7.97
CA ALA A 151 -12.47 -8.98 -9.16
C ALA A 151 -12.37 -10.52 -9.16
N ALA A 152 -12.44 -11.15 -7.99
CA ALA A 152 -12.46 -12.61 -7.84
C ALA A 152 -13.86 -13.20 -7.99
N ALA A 153 -14.90 -12.45 -7.63
CA ALA A 153 -16.30 -12.87 -7.76
C ALA A 153 -16.83 -12.86 -9.21
N LYS A 154 -16.04 -12.38 -10.17
CA LYS A 154 -16.39 -12.20 -11.58
C LYS A 154 -15.52 -13.08 -12.48
#